data_AF-A0A803Y834-F1
#
_entry.id   AF-A0A803Y834-F1
#
_cell.length_a   1.000
_cell.length_b   1.000
_cell.length_c   1.000
_cell.angle_alpha   90.00
_cell.angle_beta   90.00
_cell.angle_gamma   90.00
#
_symmetry.space_group_name_H-M   'P 1'
#
loop_
_entity.id
_entity.type
_entity.pdbx_description
1 polymer ?
#
loop_
_entity_poly.entity_id
_entity_poly.type
_entity_poly.pdbx_seq_one_letter_code
_entity_poly.pdbx_strand_id
1 'polypeptide(L)'
;SAANAVPAPLPAVVPATVLPVTAGRGLNVLPSFGFLFDIDGVLVRGRTPIPAAKTAFQKLVNSQGQFLVPVVFVTNAGDCLRQKKADQLSHILGVPISQDQVMMSHSPLRMFKRYHPKCVLVSGQGPLLDIAQDLGFSQPVTIEMLRAKYPLLDVVDHDRAPGVLVSLCFKYFSVILFGEPVRWETNLQLIIDVLLTSGYPGNPYHHENYPHIPVLACNMDLMWVAEAQSPRFGHGTFMVCLENIYKKITGKDLKYEALMGKPSELTYQYADYLIRAQAAERQWKQPIRTLYAVGDNLMTDVYGANLYNRYLEEKNSRKDSKTWIQAKNELASSAATHCRSVLVCTGVYNPHTEVPLDTKESRTMIFHGHRDFRFDPALVEPDHVVPDVNAAVDLIFQLENFAPN
;
A
#
# COMPACT_ATOMS: atom_id res chain seq x y z
N SER A 1 29.50 30.26 26.59
CA SER A 1 29.33 29.09 27.47
C SER A 1 27.84 28.86 27.60
N ALA A 2 27.35 27.74 27.05
CA ALA A 2 26.08 27.63 26.34
C ALA A 2 24.82 27.92 27.18
N ALA A 3 23.98 28.81 26.64
CA ALA A 3 22.68 29.18 27.18
C ALA A 3 21.60 28.19 26.74
N ASN A 4 20.70 27.83 27.66
CA ASN A 4 19.51 27.02 27.42
C ASN A 4 18.58 27.72 26.41
N ALA A 5 18.46 27.14 25.21
CA ALA A 5 17.45 27.54 24.24
C ALA A 5 16.13 26.82 24.55
N VAL A 6 15.11 27.61 24.90
CA VAL A 6 13.72 27.18 25.05
C VAL A 6 13.15 26.87 23.65
N PRO A 7 12.38 25.79 23.43
CA PRO A 7 11.76 25.54 22.14
C PRO A 7 10.70 26.61 21.83
N ALA A 8 10.73 27.14 20.62
CA ALA A 8 9.76 28.13 20.15
C ALA A 8 8.35 27.52 20.06
N PRO A 9 7.29 28.29 20.37
CA PRO A 9 5.92 27.83 20.23
C PRO A 9 5.57 27.61 18.75
N LEU A 10 4.73 26.59 18.50
CA LEU A 10 4.13 26.29 17.19
C LEU A 10 3.42 27.54 16.62
N PRO A 11 3.50 27.78 15.30
CA PRO A 11 2.89 28.97 14.69
C PRO A 11 1.36 28.89 14.79
N ALA A 12 0.75 30.01 15.16
CA ALA A 12 -0.70 30.17 15.20
C ALA A 12 -1.31 30.07 13.79
N VAL A 13 -2.45 29.39 13.69
CA VAL A 13 -3.27 29.30 12.48
C VAL A 13 -3.73 30.71 12.08
N VAL A 14 -3.22 31.21 10.96
CA VAL A 14 -3.68 32.47 10.36
C VAL A 14 -4.92 32.18 9.51
N PRO A 15 -6.07 32.82 9.73
CA PRO A 15 -7.22 32.66 8.85
C PRO A 15 -6.91 33.25 7.47
N ALA A 16 -7.06 32.44 6.43
CA ALA A 16 -6.85 32.86 5.05
C ALA A 16 -7.79 34.03 4.70
N THR A 17 -7.21 35.17 4.33
CA THR A 17 -7.95 36.35 3.88
C THR A 17 -8.41 36.10 2.44
N VAL A 18 -9.73 36.04 2.23
CA VAL A 18 -10.34 35.82 0.91
C VAL A 18 -10.20 37.10 0.09
N LEU A 19 -9.39 37.07 -0.97
CA LEU A 19 -9.40 38.09 -2.02
C LEU A 19 -10.44 37.71 -3.08
N PRO A 20 -11.17 38.68 -3.66
CA PRO A 20 -12.20 38.39 -4.66
C PRO A 20 -11.57 37.91 -5.97
N VAL A 21 -11.96 36.72 -6.40
CA VAL A 21 -11.57 36.15 -7.70
C VAL A 21 -12.39 36.82 -8.80
N THR A 22 -11.72 37.57 -9.67
CA THR A 22 -12.28 38.05 -10.92
C THR A 22 -12.51 36.87 -11.87
N ALA A 23 -13.76 36.67 -12.29
CA ALA A 23 -14.17 35.63 -13.23
C ALA A 23 -13.49 35.81 -14.60
N GLY A 24 -12.43 35.03 -14.84
CA GLY A 24 -11.79 34.88 -16.14
C GLY A 24 -12.43 33.73 -16.93
N ARG A 25 -12.71 33.98 -18.21
CA ARG A 25 -13.27 33.03 -19.19
C ARG A 25 -12.53 31.66 -19.17
N GLY A 26 -13.31 30.58 -19.08
CA GLY A 26 -12.84 29.19 -19.01
C GLY A 26 -11.97 28.78 -20.20
N LEU A 27 -10.66 28.71 -19.96
CA LEU A 27 -9.76 27.85 -20.73
C LEU A 27 -9.97 26.42 -20.23
N ASN A 28 -10.12 25.45 -21.12
CA ASN A 28 -10.06 24.02 -20.78
C ASN A 28 -8.64 23.72 -20.25
N VAL A 29 -8.41 23.92 -18.95
CA VAL A 29 -7.15 23.59 -18.29
C VAL A 29 -7.07 22.07 -18.23
N LEU A 30 -6.17 21.49 -19.04
CA LEU A 30 -5.84 20.06 -18.95
C LEU A 30 -5.09 19.82 -17.63
N PRO A 31 -5.37 18.71 -16.92
CA PRO A 31 -4.79 18.48 -15.61
C PRO A 31 -3.28 18.18 -15.71
N SER A 32 -2.50 18.80 -14.82
CA SER A 32 -1.06 18.52 -14.61
C SER A 32 -0.79 17.81 -13.29
N PHE A 33 -1.83 17.35 -12.60
CA PHE A 33 -1.75 16.71 -11.28
C PHE A 33 -2.70 15.53 -11.20
N GLY A 34 -2.50 14.65 -10.23
CA GLY A 34 -3.35 13.49 -9.97
C GLY A 34 -3.49 13.18 -8.48
N PHE A 35 -4.54 12.43 -8.13
CA PHE A 35 -4.82 12.06 -6.74
C PHE A 35 -4.53 10.58 -6.49
N LEU A 36 -3.91 10.31 -5.34
CA LEU A 36 -3.80 9.00 -4.73
C LEU A 36 -4.61 9.05 -3.43
N PHE A 37 -5.78 8.42 -3.38
CA PHE A 37 -6.61 8.40 -2.17
C PHE A 37 -6.42 7.09 -1.42
N ASP A 38 -6.09 7.15 -0.13
CA ASP A 38 -6.40 6.03 0.75
C ASP A 38 -7.92 5.81 0.82
N ILE A 39 -8.32 4.60 1.20
CA ILE A 39 -9.72 4.19 1.31
C ILE A 39 -10.19 4.25 2.76
N ASP A 40 -9.53 3.48 3.62
CA ASP A 40 -9.91 3.36 5.02
C ASP A 40 -9.49 4.63 5.78
N GLY A 41 -10.36 5.17 6.61
CA GLY A 41 -10.12 6.43 7.33
C GLY A 41 -10.22 7.70 6.48
N VAL A 42 -10.23 7.61 5.14
CA VAL A 42 -10.36 8.75 4.20
C VAL A 42 -11.71 8.78 3.49
N LEU A 43 -12.14 7.64 2.94
CA LEU A 43 -13.40 7.50 2.19
C LEU A 43 -14.45 6.72 2.98
N VAL A 44 -14.02 5.77 3.80
CA VAL A 44 -14.87 4.92 4.63
C VAL A 44 -14.27 4.70 6.00
N ARG A 45 -15.11 4.38 6.98
CA ARG A 45 -14.71 3.81 8.28
C ARG A 45 -15.39 2.46 8.42
N GLY A 46 -14.62 1.38 8.22
CA GLY A 46 -15.19 0.04 8.04
C GLY A 46 -16.12 0.01 6.83
N ARG A 47 -17.42 -0.23 7.05
CA ARG A 47 -18.43 -0.22 5.99
C ARG A 47 -19.17 1.10 5.83
N THR A 48 -18.90 2.08 6.69
CA THR A 48 -19.64 3.34 6.74
C THR A 48 -18.93 4.41 5.92
N PRO A 49 -19.57 5.01 4.90
CA PRO A 49 -18.98 6.12 4.15
C PRO A 49 -18.67 7.32 5.03
N ILE A 50 -17.53 7.97 4.79
CA ILE A 50 -17.24 9.29 5.35
C ILE A 50 -18.11 10.30 4.59
N PRO A 51 -18.96 11.11 5.26
CA PRO A 51 -19.93 11.97 4.58
C PRO A 51 -19.31 12.92 3.54
N ALA A 52 -18.14 13.47 3.84
CA ALA A 52 -17.40 14.38 2.96
C ALA A 52 -16.93 13.70 1.65
N ALA A 53 -16.77 12.38 1.62
CA ALA A 53 -16.25 11.66 0.46
C ALA A 53 -17.14 11.81 -0.77
N LYS A 54 -18.46 11.70 -0.61
CA LYS A 54 -19.38 11.87 -1.75
C LYS A 54 -19.30 13.27 -2.35
N THR A 55 -19.25 14.29 -1.51
CA THR A 55 -19.12 15.69 -1.95
C THR A 55 -17.79 15.94 -2.64
N ALA A 56 -16.69 15.36 -2.13
CA ALA A 56 -15.37 15.46 -2.74
C ALA A 56 -15.36 14.88 -4.16
N PHE A 57 -15.92 13.68 -4.35
CA PHE A 57 -15.92 12.99 -5.63
C PHE A 57 -16.88 13.60 -6.66
N GLN A 58 -17.97 14.24 -6.22
CA GLN A 58 -18.82 15.05 -7.09
C GLN A 58 -18.06 16.22 -7.74
N LYS A 59 -17.04 16.78 -7.07
CA LYS A 59 -16.19 17.85 -7.62
C LYS A 59 -15.13 17.35 -8.60
N LEU A 60 -14.79 16.05 -8.52
CA LEU A 60 -13.74 15.43 -9.34
C LEU A 60 -14.26 14.86 -10.66
N VAL A 61 -15.58 14.86 -10.88
CA VAL A 61 -16.21 14.31 -12.09
C VAL A 61 -17.02 15.37 -12.84
N ASN A 62 -17.12 15.24 -14.15
CA ASN A 62 -18.04 16.05 -14.96
C ASN A 62 -19.49 15.53 -14.87
N SER A 63 -20.42 16.19 -15.57
CA SER A 63 -21.83 15.82 -15.62
C SER A 63 -22.10 14.43 -16.22
N GLN A 64 -21.14 13.85 -16.95
CA GLN A 64 -21.17 12.47 -17.46
C GLN A 64 -20.54 11.46 -16.49
N GLY A 65 -20.15 11.88 -15.28
CA GLY A 65 -19.51 11.03 -14.28
C GLY A 65 -18.05 10.69 -14.58
N GLN A 66 -17.42 11.35 -15.55
CA GLN A 66 -16.03 11.08 -15.89
C GLN A 66 -15.07 11.96 -15.08
N PHE A 67 -14.01 11.38 -14.56
CA PHE A 67 -13.00 12.11 -13.80
C PHE A 67 -12.31 13.21 -14.62
N LEU A 68 -12.20 14.39 -14.01
CA LEU A 68 -11.56 15.60 -14.55
C LEU A 68 -10.02 15.56 -14.44
N VAL A 69 -9.52 14.72 -13.54
CA VAL A 69 -8.10 14.51 -13.18
C VAL A 69 -7.88 13.00 -12.99
N PRO A 70 -6.67 12.46 -13.15
CA PRO A 70 -6.42 11.04 -12.90
C PRO A 70 -6.51 10.76 -11.39
N VAL A 71 -7.18 9.67 -11.04
CA VAL A 71 -7.43 9.27 -9.66
C VAL A 71 -7.11 7.79 -9.49
N VAL A 72 -6.30 7.47 -8.49
CA VAL A 72 -6.04 6.10 -8.05
C VAL A 72 -6.41 5.96 -6.58
N PHE A 73 -7.16 4.92 -6.25
CA PHE A 73 -7.50 4.52 -4.90
C PHE A 73 -6.46 3.50 -4.42
N VAL A 74 -5.79 3.77 -3.29
CA VAL A 74 -4.64 3.01 -2.81
C VAL A 74 -4.94 2.43 -1.43
N THR A 75 -5.09 1.11 -1.33
CA THR A 75 -5.33 0.43 -0.05
C THR A 75 -4.31 -0.68 0.18
N ASN A 76 -3.96 -0.90 1.45
CA ASN A 76 -3.18 -2.05 1.89
C ASN A 76 -4.03 -3.32 2.09
N ALA A 77 -5.34 -3.25 1.85
CA ALA A 77 -6.18 -4.44 1.76
C ALA A 77 -5.75 -5.34 0.60
N GLY A 78 -5.81 -6.66 0.83
CA GLY A 78 -5.43 -7.70 -0.13
C GLY A 78 -6.42 -8.85 -0.21
N ASP A 79 -7.64 -8.67 0.32
CA ASP A 79 -8.66 -9.70 0.56
C ASP A 79 -9.67 -9.91 -0.59
N CYS A 80 -9.59 -9.08 -1.63
CA CYS A 80 -10.50 -9.17 -2.78
C CYS A 80 -9.89 -8.72 -4.11
N LEU A 81 -10.62 -8.99 -5.19
CA LEU A 81 -10.32 -8.49 -6.54
C LEU A 81 -10.50 -6.97 -6.63
N ARG A 82 -9.68 -6.32 -7.46
CA ARG A 82 -9.78 -4.87 -7.74
C ARG A 82 -11.18 -4.47 -8.22
N GLN A 83 -11.80 -5.27 -9.08
CA GLN A 83 -13.16 -5.03 -9.57
C GLN A 83 -14.18 -4.97 -8.44
N LYS A 84 -14.15 -5.93 -7.51
CA LYS A 84 -15.07 -5.95 -6.37
C LYS A 84 -14.95 -4.69 -5.51
N LYS A 85 -13.71 -4.20 -5.30
CA LYS A 85 -13.47 -2.96 -4.56
C LYS A 85 -13.92 -1.73 -5.35
N ALA A 86 -13.69 -1.70 -6.66
CA ALA A 86 -14.17 -0.63 -7.55
C ALA A 86 -15.69 -0.50 -7.54
N ASP A 87 -16.42 -1.62 -7.57
CA ASP A 87 -17.89 -1.64 -7.50
C ASP A 87 -18.38 -1.09 -6.15
N GLN A 88 -17.72 -1.50 -5.04
CA GLN A 88 -18.02 -0.99 -3.70
C GLN A 88 -17.82 0.53 -3.62
N LEU A 89 -16.66 1.02 -4.06
CA LEU A 89 -16.35 2.45 -4.07
C LEU A 89 -17.31 3.22 -4.97
N SER A 90 -17.68 2.67 -6.13
CA SER A 90 -18.63 3.31 -7.04
C SER A 90 -19.98 3.52 -6.38
N HIS A 91 -20.48 2.51 -5.67
CA HIS A 91 -21.72 2.60 -4.92
C HIS A 91 -21.64 3.62 -3.78
N ILE A 92 -20.53 3.63 -3.02
CA ILE A 92 -20.32 4.50 -1.86
C ILE A 92 -20.23 5.98 -2.29
N LEU A 93 -19.44 6.25 -3.33
CA LEU A 93 -19.13 7.61 -3.77
C LEU A 93 -20.15 8.15 -4.77
N GLY A 94 -20.96 7.28 -5.37
CA GLY A 94 -21.96 7.67 -6.37
C GLY A 94 -21.35 8.14 -7.70
N VAL A 95 -20.13 7.68 -8.02
CA VAL A 95 -19.41 7.97 -9.27
C VAL A 95 -18.87 6.66 -9.85
N PRO A 96 -18.79 6.50 -11.19
CA PRO A 96 -18.27 5.28 -11.79
C PRO A 96 -16.76 5.15 -11.56
N ILE A 97 -16.32 4.03 -10.98
CA ILE A 97 -14.90 3.74 -10.72
C ILE A 97 -14.52 2.44 -11.43
N SER A 98 -13.45 2.49 -12.22
CA SER A 98 -12.89 1.31 -12.88
C SER A 98 -11.91 0.56 -11.96
N GLN A 99 -11.79 -0.75 -12.15
CA GLN A 99 -10.76 -1.57 -11.48
C GLN A 99 -9.31 -1.10 -11.75
N ASP A 100 -9.08 -0.38 -12.84
CA ASP A 100 -7.75 0.17 -13.18
C ASP A 100 -7.44 1.46 -12.40
N GLN A 101 -8.43 2.00 -11.70
CA GLN A 101 -8.25 3.07 -10.72
C GLN A 101 -8.03 2.52 -9.31
N VAL A 102 -8.17 1.21 -9.07
CA VAL A 102 -8.04 0.62 -7.74
C VAL A 102 -6.73 -0.15 -7.62
N MET A 103 -5.90 0.26 -6.67
CA MET A 103 -4.67 -0.41 -6.28
C MET A 103 -4.84 -1.05 -4.90
N MET A 104 -5.09 -2.36 -4.92
CA MET A 104 -4.96 -3.24 -3.75
C MET A 104 -3.47 -3.51 -3.46
N SER A 105 -3.16 -3.99 -2.26
CA SER A 105 -1.79 -4.26 -1.80
C SER A 105 -1.00 -5.22 -2.69
N HIS A 106 -1.68 -6.19 -3.28
CA HIS A 106 -1.13 -7.19 -4.20
C HIS A 106 -0.99 -6.70 -5.66
N SER A 107 -1.59 -5.57 -6.03
CA SER A 107 -1.63 -5.08 -7.42
C SER A 107 -0.25 -4.88 -8.08
N PRO A 108 0.80 -4.41 -7.37
CA PRO A 108 2.12 -4.28 -7.96
C PRO A 108 2.69 -5.60 -8.50
N LEU A 109 2.21 -6.77 -8.04
CA LEU A 109 2.61 -8.07 -8.57
C LEU A 109 2.30 -8.28 -10.05
N ARG A 110 1.45 -7.46 -10.67
CA ARG A 110 1.25 -7.47 -12.13
C ARG A 110 2.55 -7.21 -12.89
N MET A 111 3.52 -6.52 -12.28
CA MET A 111 4.83 -6.23 -12.87
C MET A 111 5.85 -7.36 -12.67
N PHE A 112 5.56 -8.33 -11.81
CA PHE A 112 6.49 -9.39 -11.42
C PHE A 112 6.45 -10.57 -12.39
N LYS A 113 6.55 -10.27 -13.70
CA LYS A 113 6.39 -11.22 -14.81
C LYS A 113 7.29 -12.46 -14.70
N ARG A 114 8.47 -12.33 -14.09
CA ARG A 114 9.40 -13.45 -13.86
C ARG A 114 8.83 -14.56 -12.96
N TYR A 115 7.82 -14.28 -12.14
CA TYR A 115 7.17 -15.25 -11.26
C TYR A 115 5.86 -15.79 -11.82
N HIS A 116 5.25 -15.08 -12.78
CA HIS A 116 3.96 -15.44 -13.38
C HIS A 116 3.88 -16.87 -13.93
N PRO A 117 4.87 -17.40 -14.68
CA PRO A 117 4.80 -18.76 -15.21
C PRO A 117 5.18 -19.84 -14.18
N LYS A 118 5.64 -19.45 -12.98
CA LYS A 118 6.17 -20.40 -11.98
C LYS A 118 5.06 -20.91 -11.07
N CYS A 119 5.28 -22.08 -10.48
CA CYS A 119 4.48 -22.53 -9.36
C CYS A 119 4.80 -21.71 -8.10
N VAL A 120 3.81 -20.96 -7.62
CA VAL A 120 3.95 -20.06 -6.47
C VAL A 120 3.00 -20.50 -5.35
N LEU A 121 3.51 -20.56 -4.13
CA LEU A 121 2.66 -20.77 -2.96
C LEU A 121 2.06 -19.44 -2.54
N VAL A 122 0.74 -19.37 -2.36
CA VAL A 122 0.03 -18.15 -1.95
C VAL A 122 -0.62 -18.32 -0.57
N SER A 123 -0.43 -17.33 0.30
CA SER A 123 -1.06 -17.23 1.62
C SER A 123 -1.75 -15.88 1.78
N GLY A 124 -2.90 -15.87 2.45
CA GLY A 124 -3.70 -14.68 2.72
C GLY A 124 -5.19 -15.00 2.85
N GLN A 125 -6.03 -13.99 2.66
CA GLN A 125 -7.49 -14.09 2.68
C GLN A 125 -8.12 -13.76 1.32
N GLY A 126 -9.38 -14.16 1.16
CA GLY A 126 -10.15 -13.90 -0.05
C GLY A 126 -10.05 -14.99 -1.12
N PRO A 127 -10.51 -14.71 -2.35
CA PRO A 127 -10.42 -15.65 -3.46
C PRO A 127 -8.99 -15.69 -4.02
N LEU A 128 -8.06 -16.33 -3.28
CA LEU A 128 -6.62 -16.29 -3.55
C LEU A 128 -6.24 -16.71 -4.97
N LEU A 129 -6.90 -17.75 -5.51
CA LEU A 129 -6.63 -18.23 -6.86
C LEU A 129 -7.08 -17.21 -7.91
N ASP A 130 -8.26 -16.63 -7.76
CA ASP A 130 -8.78 -15.61 -8.69
C ASP A 130 -7.90 -14.35 -8.66
N ILE A 131 -7.47 -13.93 -7.47
CA ILE A 131 -6.52 -12.82 -7.29
C ILE A 131 -5.21 -13.12 -8.03
N ALA A 132 -4.61 -14.29 -7.80
CA ALA A 132 -3.36 -14.64 -8.45
C ALA A 132 -3.51 -14.73 -9.98
N GLN A 133 -4.61 -15.27 -10.49
CA GLN A 133 -4.88 -15.34 -11.91
C GLN A 133 -5.09 -13.96 -12.55
N ASP A 134 -5.83 -13.05 -11.91
CA ASP A 134 -6.00 -11.65 -12.37
C ASP A 134 -4.65 -10.90 -12.45
N LEU A 135 -3.73 -11.22 -11.53
CA LEU A 135 -2.39 -10.66 -11.52
C LEU A 135 -1.46 -11.22 -12.61
N GLY A 136 -1.82 -12.39 -13.18
CA GLY A 136 -1.10 -13.06 -14.27
C GLY A 136 -0.39 -14.36 -13.90
N PHE A 137 -0.55 -14.87 -12.67
CA PHE A 137 0.08 -16.14 -12.26
C PHE A 137 -0.62 -17.34 -12.89
N SER A 138 0.16 -18.22 -13.54
CA SER A 138 -0.36 -19.40 -14.24
C SER A 138 -0.50 -20.62 -13.33
N GLN A 139 0.30 -20.71 -12.25
CA GLN A 139 0.31 -21.87 -11.35
C GLN A 139 0.30 -21.45 -9.86
N PRO A 140 -0.71 -20.70 -9.39
CA PRO A 140 -0.87 -20.44 -7.97
C PRO A 140 -1.33 -21.70 -7.22
N VAL A 141 -0.75 -21.95 -6.05
CA VAL A 141 -1.15 -23.01 -5.14
C VAL A 141 -1.41 -22.39 -3.77
N THR A 142 -2.61 -22.59 -3.23
CA THR A 142 -2.92 -22.07 -1.89
C THR A 142 -2.34 -22.97 -0.79
N ILE A 143 -2.26 -22.42 0.42
CA ILE A 143 -1.92 -23.18 1.62
C ILE A 143 -2.87 -24.36 1.82
N GLU A 144 -4.17 -24.21 1.55
CA GLU A 144 -5.13 -25.32 1.67
C GLU A 144 -4.88 -26.43 0.63
N MET A 145 -4.45 -26.09 -0.58
CA MET A 145 -4.05 -27.09 -1.59
C MET A 145 -2.76 -27.83 -1.20
N LEU A 146 -1.75 -27.10 -0.68
CA LEU A 146 -0.53 -27.70 -0.15
C LEU A 146 -0.85 -28.65 1.01
N ARG A 147 -1.66 -28.18 1.94
CA ARG A 147 -2.16 -28.91 3.10
C ARG A 147 -2.91 -30.19 2.71
N ALA A 148 -3.76 -30.13 1.67
CA ALA A 148 -4.46 -31.29 1.14
C ALA A 148 -3.50 -32.31 0.49
N LYS A 149 -2.46 -31.82 -0.18
CA LYS A 149 -1.45 -32.64 -0.84
C LYS A 149 -0.49 -33.33 0.14
N TYR A 150 -0.16 -32.68 1.25
CA TYR A 150 0.75 -33.20 2.28
C TYR A 150 0.06 -33.20 3.66
N PRO A 151 -0.87 -34.13 3.91
CA PRO A 151 -1.68 -34.13 5.13
C PRO A 151 -0.86 -34.26 6.41
N LEU A 152 0.31 -34.92 6.36
CA LEU A 152 1.20 -35.10 7.51
C LEU A 152 2.03 -33.85 7.87
N LEU A 153 1.97 -32.77 7.10
CA LEU A 153 2.70 -31.53 7.42
C LEU A 153 1.89 -30.56 8.29
N ASP A 154 0.57 -30.75 8.40
CA ASP A 154 -0.31 -29.93 9.23
C ASP A 154 -1.02 -30.80 10.28
N VAL A 155 -0.22 -31.38 11.18
CA VAL A 155 -0.69 -32.30 12.23
C VAL A 155 -1.25 -31.59 13.47
N VAL A 156 -1.24 -30.26 13.47
CA VAL A 156 -1.91 -29.44 14.49
C VAL A 156 -3.43 -29.64 14.41
N ASP A 157 -3.95 -29.96 13.21
CA ASP A 157 -5.31 -30.48 13.03
C ASP A 157 -5.31 -32.01 13.20
N HIS A 158 -5.55 -32.47 14.43
CA HIS A 158 -5.52 -33.89 14.80
C HIS A 158 -6.60 -34.74 14.12
N ASP A 159 -7.65 -34.13 13.58
CA ASP A 159 -8.74 -34.84 12.92
C ASP A 159 -8.36 -35.27 11.48
N ARG A 160 -7.21 -34.83 10.96
CA ARG A 160 -6.79 -35.05 9.55
C ARG A 160 -5.91 -36.29 9.29
N ALA A 161 -5.98 -37.32 10.14
CA ALA A 161 -5.22 -38.56 9.93
C ALA A 161 -5.45 -39.13 8.50
N PRO A 162 -4.42 -39.23 7.64
CA PRO A 162 -4.61 -39.60 6.25
C PRO A 162 -4.75 -41.12 6.05
N GLY A 163 -5.70 -41.52 5.22
CA GLY A 163 -5.87 -42.92 4.78
C GLY A 163 -4.95 -43.36 3.63
N VAL A 164 -4.30 -42.42 2.92
CA VAL A 164 -3.37 -42.72 1.81
C VAL A 164 -2.28 -41.64 1.70
N LEU A 165 -1.02 -42.07 1.61
CA LEU A 165 0.14 -41.22 1.29
C LEU A 165 0.25 -41.05 -0.23
N VAL A 166 0.15 -39.82 -0.74
CA VAL A 166 0.46 -39.51 -2.14
C VAL A 166 1.85 -38.91 -2.21
N SER A 167 2.80 -39.68 -2.75
CA SER A 167 4.16 -39.19 -3.01
C SER A 167 4.22 -38.50 -4.36
N LEU A 168 4.16 -37.17 -4.35
CA LEU A 168 4.51 -36.35 -5.50
C LEU A 168 5.52 -35.28 -5.04
N CYS A 169 6.75 -35.37 -5.54
CA CYS A 169 7.76 -34.34 -5.37
C CYS A 169 7.35 -33.12 -6.22
N PHE A 170 6.95 -32.03 -5.58
CA PHE A 170 6.46 -30.84 -6.25
C PHE A 170 7.19 -29.61 -5.73
N LYS A 171 7.73 -28.82 -6.66
CA LYS A 171 8.55 -27.66 -6.33
C LYS A 171 7.73 -26.37 -6.31
N TYR A 172 7.79 -25.66 -5.20
CA TYR A 172 7.38 -24.26 -5.09
C TYR A 172 8.58 -23.35 -5.36
N PHE A 173 8.43 -22.36 -6.24
CA PHE A 173 9.55 -21.48 -6.62
C PHE A 173 9.59 -20.17 -5.84
N SER A 174 8.48 -19.79 -5.22
CA SER A 174 8.38 -18.61 -4.35
C SER A 174 7.16 -18.73 -3.45
N VAL A 175 7.19 -18.00 -2.33
CA VAL A 175 6.04 -17.78 -1.45
C VAL A 175 5.56 -16.34 -1.63
N ILE A 176 4.26 -16.15 -1.82
CA ILE A 176 3.62 -14.85 -1.93
C ILE A 176 2.62 -14.71 -0.78
N LEU A 177 2.83 -13.67 0.03
CA LEU A 177 1.97 -13.32 1.15
C LEU A 177 1.09 -12.15 0.73
N PHE A 178 -0.17 -12.42 0.33
CA PHE A 178 -1.12 -11.38 -0.07
C PHE A 178 -1.64 -10.55 1.10
N GLY A 179 -1.69 -11.14 2.30
CA GLY A 179 -2.20 -10.52 3.52
C GLY A 179 -2.24 -11.53 4.66
N GLU A 180 -2.81 -11.15 5.80
CA GLU A 180 -2.93 -12.03 6.96
C GLU A 180 -3.85 -13.22 6.66
N PRO A 181 -3.39 -14.48 6.83
CA PRO A 181 -4.25 -15.64 6.64
C PRO A 181 -5.11 -15.92 7.88
N VAL A 182 -6.12 -16.78 7.71
CA VAL A 182 -6.78 -17.48 8.84
C VAL A 182 -5.99 -18.76 9.14
N ARG A 183 -5.99 -19.22 10.40
CA ARG A 183 -5.17 -20.36 10.89
C ARG A 183 -3.67 -20.10 10.78
N TRP A 184 -3.16 -19.22 11.65
CA TRP A 184 -1.76 -18.79 11.61
C TRP A 184 -0.83 -19.97 11.84
N GLU A 185 -1.15 -20.87 12.76
CA GLU A 185 -0.40 -22.09 13.05
C GLU A 185 -0.13 -22.94 11.79
N THR A 186 -1.16 -23.25 11.00
CA THR A 186 -1.02 -24.00 9.74
C THR A 186 -0.18 -23.23 8.71
N ASN A 187 -0.44 -21.93 8.55
CA ASN A 187 0.27 -21.12 7.55
C ASN A 187 1.76 -20.97 7.92
N LEU A 188 2.07 -20.68 9.18
CA LEU A 188 3.43 -20.56 9.68
C LEU A 188 4.19 -21.88 9.50
N GLN A 189 3.62 -23.01 9.91
CA GLN A 189 4.24 -24.33 9.73
C GLN A 189 4.56 -24.61 8.26
N LEU A 190 3.56 -24.55 7.40
CA LEU A 190 3.70 -24.94 5.99
C LEU A 190 4.58 -23.98 5.17
N ILE A 191 4.56 -22.69 5.48
CA ILE A 191 5.48 -21.73 4.85
C ILE A 191 6.92 -22.04 5.28
N ILE A 192 7.16 -22.24 6.57
CA ILE A 192 8.49 -22.60 7.08
C ILE A 192 8.99 -23.90 6.43
N ASP A 193 8.15 -24.93 6.34
CA ASP A 193 8.49 -26.19 5.65
C ASP A 193 8.95 -25.95 4.22
N VAL A 194 8.19 -25.15 3.46
CA VAL A 194 8.53 -24.82 2.07
C VAL A 194 9.84 -24.03 1.97
N LEU A 195 10.12 -23.13 2.91
CA LEU A 195 11.38 -22.37 2.93
C LEU A 195 12.58 -23.26 3.28
N LEU A 196 12.47 -24.08 4.32
CA LEU A 196 13.56 -24.96 4.81
C LEU A 196 13.87 -26.14 3.89
N THR A 197 12.95 -26.47 2.98
CA THR A 197 13.11 -27.53 1.97
C THR A 197 13.42 -26.98 0.57
N SER A 198 13.65 -25.67 0.44
CA SER A 198 13.93 -25.03 -0.86
C SER A 198 12.84 -25.28 -1.90
N GLY A 199 11.59 -25.28 -1.44
CA GLY A 199 10.42 -25.50 -2.28
C GLY A 199 9.91 -26.93 -2.35
N TYR A 200 10.48 -27.87 -1.60
CA TYR A 200 10.11 -29.30 -1.65
C TYR A 200 9.62 -29.81 -0.29
N PRO A 201 8.40 -29.46 0.16
CA PRO A 201 7.97 -29.70 1.54
C PRO A 201 7.84 -31.18 1.95
N GLY A 202 7.93 -32.13 1.01
CA GLY A 202 8.05 -33.56 1.31
C GLY A 202 9.46 -34.04 1.63
N ASN A 203 10.48 -33.20 1.49
CA ASN A 203 11.88 -33.51 1.79
C ASN A 203 12.21 -33.17 3.25
N PRO A 204 13.26 -33.79 3.84
CA PRO A 204 13.80 -33.33 5.11
C PRO A 204 14.34 -31.89 4.99
N TYR A 205 14.41 -31.19 6.12
CA TYR A 205 15.01 -29.85 6.15
C TYR A 205 16.49 -29.89 5.80
N HIS A 206 16.91 -28.92 4.99
CA HIS A 206 18.32 -28.73 4.64
C HIS A 206 18.77 -27.33 5.10
N HIS A 207 19.72 -27.28 6.04
CA HIS A 207 20.17 -26.02 6.67
C HIS A 207 21.13 -25.18 5.80
N GLU A 208 21.49 -25.67 4.62
CA GLU A 208 22.55 -25.09 3.78
C GLU A 208 22.06 -24.00 2.81
N ASN A 209 20.78 -24.01 2.44
CA ASN A 209 20.26 -23.11 1.40
C ASN A 209 19.83 -21.77 2.01
N TYR A 210 20.75 -20.79 1.95
CA TYR A 210 20.48 -19.40 2.29
C TYR A 210 21.07 -18.46 1.22
N PRO A 211 20.31 -17.48 0.70
CA PRO A 211 18.91 -17.21 1.02
C PRO A 211 17.98 -18.36 0.61
N HIS A 212 16.86 -18.49 1.33
CA HIS A 212 15.78 -19.42 0.99
C HIS A 212 15.11 -19.01 -0.34
N ILE A 213 14.15 -19.78 -0.84
CA ILE A 213 13.38 -19.38 -2.04
C ILE A 213 12.73 -18.00 -1.84
N PRO A 214 12.50 -17.20 -2.91
CA PRO A 214 11.97 -15.85 -2.80
C PRO A 214 10.65 -15.78 -2.02
N VAL A 215 10.55 -14.81 -1.12
CA VAL A 215 9.33 -14.44 -0.39
C VAL A 215 8.92 -13.02 -0.79
N LEU A 216 7.69 -12.86 -1.27
CA LEU A 216 7.11 -11.57 -1.62
C LEU A 216 5.98 -11.27 -0.64
N ALA A 217 5.99 -10.10 0.02
CA ALA A 217 4.92 -9.69 0.93
C ALA A 217 4.21 -8.45 0.40
N CYS A 218 2.88 -8.49 0.40
CA CYS A 218 2.04 -7.46 -0.24
C CYS A 218 1.54 -6.38 0.71
N ASN A 219 1.48 -6.68 2.00
CA ASN A 219 1.04 -5.75 3.04
C ASN A 219 2.01 -5.86 4.22
N MET A 220 2.44 -4.74 4.79
CA MET A 220 3.37 -4.68 5.91
C MET A 220 2.77 -4.10 7.18
N ASP A 221 1.48 -3.74 7.16
CA ASP A 221 0.83 -3.07 8.27
C ASP A 221 0.81 -3.98 9.49
N LEU A 222 1.50 -3.54 10.55
CA LEU A 222 1.50 -4.25 11.82
C LEU A 222 0.08 -4.32 12.40
N MET A 223 -0.64 -3.19 12.30
CA MET A 223 -2.01 -3.02 12.77
C MET A 223 -2.81 -2.18 11.79
N TRP A 224 -4.13 -2.33 11.81
CA TRP A 224 -5.07 -1.53 11.01
C TRP A 224 -6.31 -1.17 11.83
N VAL A 225 -7.06 -0.15 11.40
CA VAL A 225 -8.28 0.30 12.09
C VAL A 225 -9.51 -0.33 11.45
N ALA A 226 -10.29 -1.02 12.27
CA ALA A 226 -11.57 -1.66 11.91
C ALA A 226 -12.73 -0.97 12.64
N GLU A 227 -13.86 -1.67 12.83
CA GLU A 227 -15.01 -1.15 13.59
C GLU A 227 -14.76 -1.10 15.10
N ALA A 228 -13.80 -1.86 15.62
CA ALA A 228 -13.45 -1.88 17.04
C ALA A 228 -12.71 -0.59 17.46
N GLN A 229 -12.85 -0.20 18.74
CA GLN A 229 -12.20 1.00 19.28
C GLN A 229 -10.66 0.94 19.23
N SER A 230 -10.09 -0.26 19.35
CA SER A 230 -8.64 -0.46 19.31
C SER A 230 -8.20 -1.06 17.97
N PRO A 231 -7.02 -0.68 17.43
CA PRO A 231 -6.47 -1.28 16.21
C PRO A 231 -6.38 -2.81 16.29
N ARG A 232 -6.57 -3.48 15.16
CA ARG A 232 -6.50 -4.95 15.01
C ARG A 232 -5.16 -5.34 14.40
N PHE A 233 -4.69 -6.56 14.68
CA PHE A 233 -3.47 -7.07 14.04
C PHE A 233 -3.66 -7.15 12.52
N GLY A 234 -2.70 -6.61 11.79
CA GLY A 234 -2.58 -6.73 10.34
C GLY A 234 -1.55 -7.78 9.95
N HIS A 235 -1.32 -7.88 8.64
CA HIS A 235 -0.37 -8.82 8.07
C HIS A 235 1.07 -8.67 8.58
N GLY A 236 1.50 -7.46 8.94
CA GLY A 236 2.82 -7.22 9.55
C GLY A 236 3.01 -8.00 10.86
N THR A 237 1.95 -8.22 11.65
CA THR A 237 2.05 -9.05 12.87
C THR A 237 2.29 -10.53 12.50
N PHE A 238 1.64 -11.05 11.46
CA PHE A 238 1.90 -12.39 10.95
C PHE A 238 3.34 -12.52 10.43
N MET A 239 3.85 -11.51 9.73
CA MET A 239 5.24 -11.46 9.26
C MET A 239 6.22 -11.51 10.44
N VAL A 240 6.00 -10.72 11.50
CA VAL A 240 6.83 -10.77 12.72
C VAL A 240 6.88 -12.19 13.29
N CYS A 241 5.76 -12.91 13.37
CA CYS A 241 5.75 -14.31 13.80
C CYS A 241 6.57 -15.20 12.87
N LEU A 242 6.34 -15.13 11.56
CA LEU A 242 7.04 -15.94 10.56
C LEU A 242 8.56 -15.74 10.61
N GLU A 243 8.98 -14.49 10.69
CA GLU A 243 10.39 -14.10 10.75
C GLU A 243 11.07 -14.62 12.02
N ASN A 244 10.41 -14.49 13.18
CA ASN A 244 10.95 -14.95 14.45
C ASN A 244 11.06 -16.46 14.50
N ILE A 245 10.07 -17.19 13.98
CA ILE A 245 10.12 -18.66 13.89
C ILE A 245 11.27 -19.08 12.97
N TYR A 246 11.37 -18.50 11.76
CA TYR A 246 12.46 -18.79 10.83
C TYR A 246 13.83 -18.55 11.47
N LYS A 247 14.00 -17.41 12.15
CA LYS A 247 15.25 -17.06 12.84
C LYS A 247 15.55 -18.00 14.01
N LYS A 248 14.55 -18.39 14.78
CA LYS A 248 14.72 -19.30 15.92
C LYS A 248 15.15 -20.70 15.48
N ILE A 249 14.64 -21.18 14.35
CA ILE A 249 14.97 -22.50 13.79
C ILE A 249 16.33 -22.49 13.08
N THR A 250 16.65 -21.44 12.32
CA THR A 250 17.81 -21.42 11.42
C THR A 250 19.00 -20.61 11.93
N GLY A 251 18.80 -19.72 12.90
CA GLY A 251 19.75 -18.70 13.30
C GLY A 251 19.94 -17.54 12.29
N LYS A 252 19.21 -17.55 11.17
CA LYS A 252 19.34 -16.57 10.07
C LYS A 252 18.07 -15.72 9.94
N ASP A 253 18.22 -14.48 9.47
CA ASP A 253 17.05 -13.63 9.20
C ASP A 253 16.32 -14.09 7.94
N LEU A 254 14.98 -14.09 7.97
CA LEU A 254 14.16 -14.28 6.77
C LEU A 254 14.34 -13.08 5.83
N LYS A 255 14.56 -13.34 4.54
CA LYS A 255 14.79 -12.32 3.51
C LYS A 255 13.62 -12.20 2.55
N TYR A 256 13.12 -10.98 2.39
CA TYR A 256 12.08 -10.66 1.41
C TYR A 256 12.72 -10.22 0.09
N GLU A 257 12.24 -10.80 -1.00
CA GLU A 257 12.61 -10.38 -2.36
C GLU A 257 11.92 -9.07 -2.72
N ALA A 258 10.70 -8.88 -2.23
CA ALA A 258 9.93 -7.66 -2.42
C ALA A 258 8.95 -7.43 -1.27
N LEU A 259 8.89 -6.18 -0.84
CA LEU A 259 7.96 -5.67 0.16
C LEU A 259 7.08 -4.60 -0.51
N MET A 260 5.80 -4.90 -0.65
CA MET A 260 4.78 -4.05 -1.27
C MET A 260 3.75 -3.62 -0.23
N GLY A 261 2.81 -2.76 -0.66
CA GLY A 261 1.93 -2.03 0.23
C GLY A 261 2.58 -0.72 0.68
N LYS A 262 1.77 0.26 1.10
CA LYS A 262 2.25 1.48 1.73
C LYS A 262 3.04 1.10 3.00
N PRO A 263 4.16 1.76 3.33
CA PRO A 263 4.74 2.94 2.66
C PRO A 263 5.78 2.62 1.57
N SER A 264 5.79 1.42 0.97
CA SER A 264 6.83 1.02 0.00
C SER A 264 6.87 1.94 -1.23
N GLU A 265 8.09 2.34 -1.64
CA GLU A 265 8.33 3.12 -2.86
C GLU A 265 7.74 2.43 -4.10
N LEU A 266 7.83 1.09 -4.17
CA LEU A 266 7.29 0.30 -5.28
C LEU A 266 5.77 0.47 -5.45
N THR A 267 5.06 0.64 -4.34
CA THR A 267 3.61 0.88 -4.31
C THR A 267 3.28 2.20 -5.00
N TYR A 268 4.03 3.27 -4.69
CA TYR A 268 3.83 4.59 -5.30
C TYR A 268 4.33 4.64 -6.75
N GLN A 269 5.40 3.92 -7.10
CA GLN A 269 5.82 3.77 -8.50
C GLN A 269 4.74 3.11 -9.36
N TYR A 270 4.05 2.10 -8.82
CA TYR A 270 2.93 1.46 -9.52
C TYR A 270 1.69 2.38 -9.58
N ALA A 271 1.40 3.12 -8.51
CA ALA A 271 0.34 4.12 -8.52
C ALA A 271 0.57 5.22 -9.57
N ASP A 272 1.79 5.74 -9.70
CA ASP A 272 2.17 6.69 -10.76
C ASP A 272 2.02 6.07 -12.16
N TYR A 273 2.36 4.78 -12.33
CA TYR A 273 2.07 4.08 -13.58
C TYR A 273 0.58 4.07 -13.93
N LEU A 274 -0.30 3.80 -12.96
CA LEU A 274 -1.75 3.83 -13.17
C LEU A 274 -2.26 5.24 -13.50
N ILE A 275 -1.75 6.27 -12.84
CA ILE A 275 -2.05 7.68 -13.16
C ILE A 275 -1.67 8.00 -14.62
N ARG A 276 -0.48 7.60 -15.06
CA ARG A 276 -0.03 7.81 -16.44
C ARG A 276 -0.85 7.02 -17.46
N ALA A 277 -1.26 5.79 -17.11
CA ALA A 277 -2.12 4.98 -17.97
C ALA A 277 -3.48 5.66 -18.20
N GLN A 278 -4.10 6.19 -17.13
CA GLN A 278 -5.35 6.96 -17.24
C GLN A 278 -5.17 8.22 -18.09
N ALA A 279 -4.08 8.97 -17.88
CA ALA A 279 -3.81 10.18 -18.66
C ALA A 279 -3.62 9.87 -20.15
N ALA A 280 -2.94 8.77 -20.49
CA ALA A 280 -2.77 8.32 -21.86
C ALA A 280 -4.10 7.90 -22.51
N GLU A 281 -4.93 7.14 -21.79
CA GLU A 281 -6.26 6.72 -22.26
C GLU A 281 -7.19 7.93 -22.52
N ARG A 282 -7.12 8.94 -21.65
CA ARG A 282 -7.88 10.21 -21.80
C ARG A 282 -7.25 11.19 -22.78
N GLN A 283 -6.13 10.82 -23.40
CA GLN A 283 -5.35 11.66 -24.33
C GLN A 283 -4.95 13.02 -23.73
N TRP A 284 -4.70 13.06 -22.42
CA TRP A 284 -4.18 14.26 -21.76
C TRP A 284 -2.73 14.48 -22.18
N LYS A 285 -2.53 15.53 -22.99
CA LYS A 285 -1.22 15.87 -23.55
C LYS A 285 -0.27 16.47 -22.51
N GLN A 286 -0.80 17.03 -21.43
CA GLN A 286 0.03 17.57 -20.36
C GLN A 286 0.52 16.45 -19.45
N PRO A 287 1.82 16.43 -19.08
CA PRO A 287 2.32 15.46 -18.14
C PRO A 287 1.77 15.72 -16.74
N ILE A 288 1.43 14.64 -16.04
CA ILE A 288 1.06 14.71 -14.62
C ILE A 288 2.35 14.89 -13.81
N ARG A 289 2.59 16.10 -13.30
CA ARG A 289 3.81 16.53 -12.60
C ARG A 289 3.70 16.40 -11.09
N THR A 290 2.51 16.53 -10.53
CA THR A 290 2.28 16.49 -9.08
C THR A 290 1.31 15.36 -8.74
N LEU A 291 1.68 14.49 -7.80
CA LEU A 291 0.77 13.52 -7.21
C LEU A 291 0.41 13.96 -5.79
N TYR A 292 -0.87 14.03 -5.47
CA TYR A 292 -1.34 14.31 -4.12
C TYR A 292 -1.82 13.03 -3.45
N ALA A 293 -1.08 12.57 -2.44
CA ALA A 293 -1.43 11.42 -1.64
C ALA A 293 -2.24 11.85 -0.43
N VAL A 294 -3.54 11.56 -0.48
CA VAL A 294 -4.51 11.89 0.58
C VAL A 294 -4.71 10.66 1.45
N GLY A 295 -4.30 10.75 2.72
CA GLY A 295 -4.28 9.63 3.66
C GLY A 295 -4.61 10.06 5.08
N ASP A 296 -4.86 9.10 5.97
CA ASP A 296 -5.22 9.35 7.37
C ASP A 296 -4.12 8.91 8.36
N ASN A 297 -3.05 8.28 7.87
CA ASN A 297 -2.02 7.68 8.71
C ASN A 297 -0.61 8.21 8.37
N LEU A 298 0.03 8.79 9.39
CA LEU A 298 1.38 9.36 9.29
C LEU A 298 2.43 8.32 8.87
N MET A 299 2.32 7.08 9.36
CA MET A 299 3.35 6.05 9.22
C MET A 299 3.24 5.27 7.90
N THR A 300 2.12 5.37 7.19
CA THR A 300 1.86 4.66 5.93
C THR A 300 1.69 5.62 4.77
N ASP A 301 0.72 6.55 4.86
CA ASP A 301 0.35 7.39 3.72
C ASP A 301 1.29 8.58 3.57
N VAL A 302 1.49 9.33 4.67
CA VAL A 302 2.38 10.49 4.68
C VAL A 302 3.81 10.03 4.47
N TYR A 303 4.26 9.05 5.25
CA TYR A 303 5.60 8.47 5.10
C TYR A 303 5.84 7.94 3.68
N GLY A 304 4.89 7.18 3.12
CA GLY A 304 5.02 6.62 1.78
C GLY A 304 5.09 7.69 0.69
N ALA A 305 4.25 8.72 0.79
CA ALA A 305 4.23 9.83 -0.16
C ALA A 305 5.54 10.63 -0.10
N ASN A 306 6.01 10.95 1.11
CA ASN A 306 7.25 11.70 1.31
C ASN A 306 8.48 10.88 0.88
N LEU A 307 8.49 9.57 1.15
CA LEU A 307 9.53 8.66 0.66
C LEU A 307 9.56 8.66 -0.87
N TYR A 308 8.39 8.59 -1.52
CA TYR A 308 8.31 8.63 -2.97
C TYR A 308 8.72 10.00 -3.54
N ASN A 309 8.38 11.09 -2.87
CA ASN A 309 8.82 12.43 -3.28
C ASN A 309 10.35 12.54 -3.30
N ARG A 310 11.01 12.06 -2.24
CA ARG A 310 12.48 12.00 -2.18
C ARG A 310 13.06 11.18 -3.34
N TYR A 311 12.46 10.03 -3.66
CA TYR A 311 12.86 9.24 -4.83
C TYR A 311 12.73 10.03 -6.15
N LEU A 312 11.65 10.81 -6.33
CA LEU A 312 11.46 11.66 -7.52
C LEU A 312 12.52 12.77 -7.59
N GLU A 313 12.85 13.42 -6.46
CA GLU A 313 13.89 14.45 -6.37
C GLU A 313 15.28 13.90 -6.72
N GLU A 314 15.67 12.76 -6.14
CA GLU A 314 16.93 12.08 -6.43
C GLU A 314 17.04 11.67 -7.91
N LYS A 315 15.93 11.18 -8.47
CA LYS A 315 15.87 10.77 -9.88
C LYS A 315 16.01 11.96 -10.82
N ASN A 316 15.38 13.08 -10.51
CA ASN A 316 15.46 14.29 -11.33
C ASN A 316 16.86 14.92 -11.27
N SER A 317 17.48 14.97 -10.09
CA SER A 317 18.85 15.47 -9.94
C SER A 317 19.90 14.59 -10.61
N ARG A 318 19.65 13.28 -10.78
CA ARG A 318 20.52 12.37 -11.55
C ARG A 318 20.35 12.45 -13.07
N LYS A 319 19.19 12.91 -13.60
CA LYS A 319 18.98 13.08 -15.05
C LYS A 319 19.85 14.18 -15.67
N ASP A 320 20.30 15.15 -14.87
CA ASP A 320 21.20 16.22 -15.31
C ASP A 320 22.68 15.78 -15.40
N SER A 321 23.02 14.57 -14.95
CA SER A 321 24.34 13.94 -15.15
C SER A 321 24.30 12.98 -16.36
N LYS A 322 25.17 13.23 -17.35
CA LYS A 322 25.23 12.60 -18.70
C LYS A 322 25.43 11.07 -18.78
N THR A 323 25.13 10.28 -17.76
CA THR A 323 25.69 8.91 -17.66
C THR A 323 24.72 7.81 -17.20
N TRP A 324 23.45 7.79 -17.61
CA TRP A 324 22.54 6.68 -17.22
C TRP A 324 21.53 6.19 -18.27
N ILE A 325 21.95 6.03 -19.53
CA ILE A 325 21.21 5.20 -20.50
C ILE A 325 21.69 3.75 -20.38
N GLN A 326 21.27 3.00 -19.36
CA GLN A 326 21.10 1.52 -19.42
C GLN A 326 20.63 0.94 -18.08
N ALA A 327 19.30 0.97 -17.85
CA ALA A 327 18.57 -0.13 -17.22
C ALA A 327 17.08 0.05 -17.55
N LYS A 328 16.58 -0.72 -18.52
CA LYS A 328 15.16 -0.77 -18.88
C LYS A 328 14.37 -1.37 -17.70
N ASN A 329 13.43 -0.58 -17.17
CA ASN A 329 12.20 -1.06 -16.53
C ASN A 329 11.07 -0.16 -17.01
N GLU A 330 9.90 -0.72 -17.32
CA GLU A 330 8.69 0.01 -17.75
C GLU A 330 8.22 1.07 -16.71
N LEU A 331 8.73 0.98 -15.48
CA LEU A 331 8.53 1.92 -14.37
C LEU A 331 9.46 3.16 -14.38
N ALA A 332 10.50 3.17 -15.21
CA ALA A 332 11.53 4.22 -15.16
C ALA A 332 11.07 5.58 -15.73
N SER A 333 9.94 5.63 -16.43
CA SER A 333 9.40 6.85 -17.06
C SER A 333 8.30 7.51 -16.21
N SER A 334 8.59 7.82 -14.94
CA SER A 334 7.71 8.71 -14.17
C SER A 334 7.80 10.12 -14.74
N ALA A 335 6.64 10.69 -15.07
CA ALA A 335 6.48 12.10 -15.46
C ALA A 335 6.23 13.00 -14.23
N ALA A 336 5.83 12.39 -13.11
CA ALA A 336 5.72 13.07 -11.84
C ALA A 336 7.10 13.57 -11.38
N THR A 337 7.09 14.77 -10.84
CA THR A 337 8.26 15.45 -10.28
C THR A 337 8.14 15.64 -8.78
N HIS A 338 6.91 15.64 -8.27
CA HIS A 338 6.59 15.80 -6.87
C HIS A 338 5.50 14.82 -6.45
N CYS A 339 5.59 14.34 -5.21
CA CYS A 339 4.51 13.68 -4.51
C CYS A 339 4.27 14.42 -3.20
N ARG A 340 3.07 14.96 -2.99
CA ARG A 340 2.73 15.74 -1.79
C ARG A 340 1.77 14.99 -0.91
N SER A 341 2.01 14.99 0.39
CA SER A 341 1.18 14.33 1.39
C SER A 341 0.12 15.27 1.95
N VAL A 342 -1.14 14.83 1.96
CA VAL A 342 -2.27 15.54 2.56
C VAL A 342 -2.91 14.64 3.60
N LEU A 343 -2.72 14.97 4.87
CA LEU A 343 -3.26 14.22 5.99
C LEU A 343 -4.68 14.67 6.32
N VAL A 344 -5.63 13.74 6.34
CA VAL A 344 -7.01 13.99 6.80
C VAL A 344 -7.19 13.58 8.26
N CYS A 345 -8.12 14.24 8.95
CA CYS A 345 -8.39 14.01 10.37
C CYS A 345 -9.56 13.04 10.64
N THR A 346 -9.95 12.22 9.65
CA THR A 346 -11.14 11.36 9.71
C THR A 346 -10.84 9.90 10.11
N GLY A 347 -9.57 9.53 10.27
CA GLY A 347 -9.14 8.15 10.44
C GLY A 347 -8.19 7.93 11.63
N VAL A 348 -7.07 7.23 11.42
CA VAL A 348 -6.05 6.92 12.44
C VAL A 348 -5.55 8.21 13.11
N TYR A 349 -5.24 9.23 12.32
CA TYR A 349 -4.94 10.55 12.84
C TYR A 349 -6.24 11.28 13.23
N ASN A 350 -6.33 11.66 14.50
CA ASN A 350 -7.41 12.49 15.02
C ASN A 350 -6.84 13.52 16.02
N PRO A 351 -6.86 14.82 15.68
CA PRO A 351 -6.29 15.87 16.53
C PRO A 351 -7.06 16.09 17.85
N HIS A 352 -8.27 15.53 17.98
CA HIS A 352 -9.14 15.66 19.15
C HIS A 352 -9.09 14.44 20.09
N THR A 353 -8.22 13.46 19.82
CA THR A 353 -8.04 12.36 20.76
C THR A 353 -7.25 12.90 21.95
N GLU A 354 -7.92 13.05 23.10
CA GLU A 354 -7.28 13.44 24.35
C GLU A 354 -6.12 12.48 24.62
N VAL A 355 -4.92 13.01 24.46
CA VAL A 355 -3.71 12.34 24.86
C VAL A 355 -3.72 12.29 26.39
N PRO A 356 -3.70 11.11 27.06
CA PRO A 356 -3.56 11.08 28.50
C PRO A 356 -2.27 11.82 28.91
N LEU A 357 -2.46 12.86 29.72
CA LEU A 357 -1.40 13.64 30.36
C LEU A 357 -0.76 12.80 31.47
N ASP A 358 0.16 11.91 31.10
CA ASP A 358 1.14 11.27 31.99
C ASP A 358 2.02 10.38 31.11
N THR A 359 3.35 10.46 31.03
CA THR A 359 4.38 10.72 32.03
C THR A 359 5.64 11.25 31.32
N LYS A 360 6.59 11.80 32.09
CA LYS A 360 7.93 12.26 31.70
C LYS A 360 8.87 11.16 31.15
N GLU A 361 8.38 10.24 30.34
CA GLU A 361 9.23 9.45 29.46
C GLU A 361 9.19 10.11 28.10
N SER A 362 10.37 10.49 27.59
CA SER A 362 10.50 10.98 26.22
C SER A 362 9.77 9.98 25.32
N ARG A 363 8.67 10.39 24.69
CA ARG A 363 7.94 9.57 23.71
C ARG A 363 8.85 9.33 22.52
N THR A 364 9.79 8.40 22.62
CA THR A 364 10.36 7.73 21.46
C THR A 364 9.16 7.16 20.71
N MET A 365 8.80 7.77 19.58
CA MET A 365 7.82 7.19 18.67
C MET A 365 8.30 5.78 18.34
N ILE A 366 7.54 4.77 18.78
CA ILE A 366 7.85 3.38 18.48
C ILE A 366 7.54 3.18 16.99
N PHE A 367 8.57 2.89 16.20
CA PHE A 367 8.40 2.57 14.79
C PHE A 367 7.77 1.19 14.66
N HIS A 368 6.53 1.16 14.16
CA HIS A 368 5.77 -0.07 13.91
C HIS A 368 5.89 -0.57 12.45
N GLY A 369 6.72 0.06 11.63
CA GLY A 369 6.96 -0.41 10.27
C GLY A 369 7.85 -1.65 10.23
N HIS A 370 7.89 -2.29 9.07
CA HIS A 370 8.68 -3.50 8.86
C HIS A 370 10.18 -3.26 9.07
N ARG A 371 10.91 -4.23 9.65
CA ARG A 371 12.33 -4.08 10.04
C ARG A 371 13.30 -3.74 8.91
N ASP A 372 12.97 -4.11 7.68
CA ASP A 372 13.79 -3.82 6.49
C ASP A 372 13.58 -2.38 5.98
N PHE A 373 12.66 -1.62 6.58
CA PHE A 373 12.50 -0.19 6.37
C PHE A 373 13.24 0.57 7.48
N ARG A 374 14.23 1.38 7.09
CA ARG A 374 14.85 2.32 8.02
C ARG A 374 13.91 3.48 8.24
N PHE A 375 13.44 3.63 9.47
CA PHE A 375 12.63 4.77 9.86
C PHE A 375 13.41 6.07 9.76
N ASP A 376 12.85 7.03 9.04
CA ASP A 376 13.33 8.39 8.97
C ASP A 376 12.24 9.34 9.51
N PRO A 377 12.43 9.93 10.71
CA PRO A 377 11.42 10.81 11.30
C PRO A 377 11.18 12.09 10.48
N ALA A 378 12.06 12.46 9.55
CA ALA A 378 11.80 13.58 8.64
C ALA A 378 10.68 13.27 7.61
N LEU A 379 10.31 12.00 7.44
CA LEU A 379 9.30 11.57 6.47
C LEU A 379 7.88 11.51 7.04
N VAL A 380 7.68 11.71 8.35
CA VAL A 380 6.32 11.67 8.94
C VAL A 380 5.64 13.04 8.99
N GLU A 381 6.29 14.12 8.53
CA GLU A 381 5.68 15.45 8.48
C GLU A 381 4.84 15.61 7.21
N PRO A 382 3.52 15.83 7.30
CA PRO A 382 2.68 16.04 6.13
C PRO A 382 2.88 17.43 5.52
N ASP A 383 2.79 17.57 4.19
CA ASP A 383 2.81 18.89 3.54
C ASP A 383 1.60 19.72 3.95
N HIS A 384 0.44 19.07 4.10
CA HIS A 384 -0.81 19.71 4.50
C HIS A 384 -1.63 18.81 5.43
N VAL A 385 -2.35 19.44 6.38
CA VAL A 385 -3.32 18.78 7.25
C VAL A 385 -4.68 19.44 7.05
N VAL A 386 -5.72 18.64 6.83
CA VAL A 386 -7.09 19.10 6.53
C VAL A 386 -8.12 18.27 7.31
N PRO A 387 -9.31 18.81 7.60
CA PRO A 387 -10.29 18.09 8.42
C PRO A 387 -10.81 16.79 7.76
N ASP A 388 -11.02 16.79 6.45
CA ASP A 388 -11.56 15.64 5.70
C ASP A 388 -11.14 15.65 4.22
N VAL A 389 -11.54 14.61 3.50
CA VAL A 389 -11.25 14.43 2.07
C VAL A 389 -11.85 15.51 1.17
N ASN A 390 -12.98 16.13 1.55
CA ASN A 390 -13.54 17.23 0.76
C ASN A 390 -12.67 18.48 0.87
N ALA A 391 -12.22 18.82 2.09
CA ALA A 391 -11.27 19.91 2.30
C ALA A 391 -9.93 19.64 1.60
N ALA A 392 -9.49 18.38 1.51
CA ALA A 392 -8.31 18.00 0.73
C ALA A 392 -8.46 18.35 -0.76
N VAL A 393 -9.59 17.99 -1.38
CA VAL A 393 -9.88 18.31 -2.79
C VAL A 393 -9.94 19.83 -3.00
N ASP A 394 -10.61 20.56 -2.11
CA ASP A 394 -10.71 22.03 -2.20
C ASP A 394 -9.33 22.71 -2.12
N LEU A 395 -8.48 22.27 -1.20
CA LEU A 395 -7.11 22.75 -1.07
C LEU A 395 -6.30 22.47 -2.33
N ILE A 396 -6.37 21.25 -2.87
CA ILE A 396 -5.58 20.84 -4.03
C ILE A 396 -6.01 21.62 -5.28
N PHE A 397 -7.30 21.86 -5.47
CA PHE A 397 -7.79 22.74 -6.53
C PHE A 397 -7.26 24.16 -6.40
N GLN A 398 -7.17 24.70 -5.18
CA GLN A 398 -6.55 26.02 -4.96
C GLN A 398 -5.05 26.02 -5.29
N LEU A 399 -4.30 25.00 -4.85
CA LEU A 399 -2.86 24.88 -5.09
C LEU A 399 -2.53 24.78 -6.59
N GLU A 400 -3.36 24.06 -7.35
CA GLU A 400 -3.17 23.84 -8.79
C GLU A 400 -3.91 24.89 -9.66
N ASN A 401 -4.56 25.89 -9.03
CA ASN A 401 -5.41 26.88 -9.71
C ASN A 401 -6.42 26.23 -10.68
N PHE A 402 -7.01 25.12 -10.23
CA PHE A 402 -7.91 24.28 -11.01
C PHE A 402 -9.36 24.60 -10.67
N ALA A 403 -10.13 25.04 -11.66
CA ALA A 403 -11.56 25.28 -11.54
C ALA A 403 -12.31 24.21 -12.36
N PRO A 404 -13.02 23.27 -11.73
CA PRO A 404 -13.89 22.35 -12.45
C PRO A 404 -15.04 23.15 -13.09
N ASN A 405 -15.24 22.99 -14.40
CA ASN A 405 -16.28 23.66 -15.18
C ASN A 405 -17.67 23.08 -14.98
#